data_AF-A0A2G6AR30-F1
#
_entry.id   AF-A0A2G6AR30-F1
#
_cell.length_a   1.000
_cell.length_b   1.000
_cell.length_c   1.000
_cell.angle_alpha   90.00
_cell.angle_beta   90.00
_cell.angle_gamma   90.00
#
_symmetry.space_group_name_H-M   'P 1'
#
loop_
_entity.id
_entity.type
_entity.pdbx_description
1 polymer ?
#
loop_
_entity_poly.entity_id
_entity_poly.type
_entity_poly.pdbx_seq_one_letter_code
_entity_poly.pdbx_strand_id
1 'polypeptide(L)'
;MSKQDLGELRGIIDQLNLDILRLINERTGVIQEIGKLKEKQGVNRYDPIREREMLNVLKKSNHGPLPDGILEQVFKSIFMSALEVQQDEQKNALLVSRTKKPEDTIVDVNGHKIGDGHPSFVFGPCAVESYEQVLAVAKSIKAKGLTMIRGGAYKPRTSPYDFQGLGLEGLKILKRVADETGLSIVTEIITPSHLEEALEYVDVIQIGARNMQNFELLKEAGMVNKPVLLKRGMSATISEFVNAAEYIISKGNTEIMLCERGIRTYETATRNTLDISAVPILKQETHLPVFVDVTHSTGRKDLLLPTAKAAIAVGADGVMAEVHPDPAVALSDSAQQMDIEQFDKFYEEMTRFLNTHQTI
;
A
#
# COMPACT_ATOMS: atom_id res chain seq x y z
N MET A 1 53.81 13.50 -27.25
CA MET A 1 52.55 12.83 -27.61
C MET A 1 51.84 13.70 -28.62
N SER A 2 51.75 13.24 -29.87
CA SER A 2 51.10 14.01 -30.93
C SER A 2 49.57 13.99 -30.72
N LYS A 3 48.84 14.97 -31.27
CA LYS A 3 47.36 14.94 -31.27
C LYS A 3 46.80 13.70 -31.99
N GLN A 4 47.59 13.08 -32.86
CA GLN A 4 47.25 11.89 -33.64
C GLN A 4 47.20 10.65 -32.74
N ASP A 5 48.17 10.50 -31.83
CA ASP A 5 48.28 9.37 -30.89
C ASP A 5 47.10 9.34 -29.89
N LEU A 6 46.60 10.51 -29.49
CA LEU A 6 45.47 10.60 -28.56
C LEU A 6 44.14 10.18 -29.21
N GLY A 7 43.96 10.51 -30.50
CA GLY A 7 42.76 10.14 -31.25
C GLY A 7 42.64 8.64 -31.43
N GLU A 8 43.76 7.98 -31.78
CA GLU A 8 43.83 6.52 -31.95
C GLU A 8 43.54 5.78 -30.64
N LEU A 9 44.15 6.21 -29.52
CA LEU A 9 43.89 5.60 -28.20
C LEU A 9 42.43 5.75 -27.76
N ARG A 10 41.78 6.88 -28.07
CA ARG A 10 40.35 7.07 -27.80
C ARG A 10 39.47 6.16 -28.63
N GLY A 11 39.79 5.98 -29.91
CA GLY A 11 39.08 5.02 -30.77
C GLY A 11 39.16 3.59 -30.24
N ILE A 12 40.31 3.18 -29.68
CA ILE A 12 40.46 1.88 -29.02
C ILE A 12 39.54 1.79 -27.79
N ILE A 13 39.47 2.83 -26.95
CA ILE A 13 38.57 2.86 -25.79
C ILE A 13 37.10 2.78 -26.21
N ASP A 14 36.70 3.47 -27.28
CA ASP A 14 35.32 3.42 -27.78
C ASP A 14 34.94 1.99 -28.22
N GLN A 15 35.86 1.29 -28.89
CA GLN A 15 35.64 -0.11 -29.27
C GLN A 15 35.56 -1.03 -28.05
N LEU A 16 36.43 -0.84 -27.05
CA LEU A 16 36.39 -1.60 -25.79
C LEU A 16 35.09 -1.36 -25.01
N ASN A 17 34.54 -0.14 -25.04
CA ASN A 17 33.24 0.16 -24.43
C ASN A 17 32.11 -0.64 -25.07
N LEU A 18 32.13 -0.80 -26.40
CA LEU A 18 31.14 -1.62 -27.11
C LEU A 18 31.27 -3.10 -26.77
N ASP A 19 32.50 -3.61 -26.62
CA ASP A 19 32.72 -4.99 -26.19
C ASP A 19 32.26 -5.23 -24.74
N ILE A 20 32.53 -4.28 -23.83
CA ILE A 20 32.04 -4.33 -22.45
C ILE A 20 30.50 -4.34 -22.43
N LEU A 21 29.85 -3.45 -23.19
CA LEU A 21 28.40 -3.39 -23.30
C LEU A 21 27.81 -4.72 -23.79
N ARG A 22 28.40 -5.31 -24.84
CA ARG A 22 28.00 -6.62 -25.37
C ARG A 22 28.10 -7.71 -24.31
N LEU A 23 29.23 -7.81 -23.61
CA LEU A 23 29.46 -8.82 -22.57
C LEU A 23 28.51 -8.64 -21.37
N ILE A 24 28.24 -7.39 -20.96
CA ILE A 24 27.27 -7.11 -19.90
C ILE A 24 25.87 -7.57 -20.33
N ASN A 25 25.44 -7.28 -21.56
CA ASN A 25 24.13 -7.70 -22.07
C ASN A 25 24.02 -9.23 -22.19
N GLU A 26 25.03 -9.90 -22.74
CA GLU A 26 25.08 -11.36 -22.81
C GLU A 26 24.97 -11.99 -21.40
N ARG A 27 25.71 -11.44 -20.43
CA ARG A 27 25.65 -11.87 -19.03
C ARG A 27 24.25 -11.66 -18.42
N THR A 28 23.64 -10.50 -18.65
CA THR A 28 22.29 -10.19 -18.15
C THR A 28 21.25 -11.16 -18.71
N GLY A 29 21.35 -11.53 -20.00
CA GLY A 29 20.48 -12.52 -20.62
C GLY A 29 20.56 -13.90 -19.93
N VAL A 30 21.76 -14.37 -19.60
CA VAL A 30 21.93 -15.63 -18.84
C VAL A 30 21.32 -15.51 -17.44
N ILE A 31 21.47 -14.35 -16.79
CA ILE A 31 20.89 -14.11 -15.46
C ILE A 31 19.36 -14.11 -15.52
N GLN A 32 18.74 -13.55 -16.55
CA GLN A 32 17.28 -13.62 -16.74
C GLN A 32 16.81 -15.08 -16.83
N GLU A 33 17.49 -15.93 -17.59
CA GLU A 33 17.16 -17.37 -17.66
C GLU A 33 17.32 -18.07 -16.30
N ILE A 34 18.38 -17.76 -15.54
CA ILE A 34 18.54 -18.23 -14.16
C ILE A 34 17.39 -17.73 -13.28
N GLY A 35 16.96 -16.48 -13.45
CA GLY A 35 15.84 -15.87 -12.72
C GLY A 35 14.53 -16.64 -12.94
N LYS A 36 14.21 -16.97 -14.20
CA LYS A 36 13.04 -17.78 -14.56
C LYS A 36 13.07 -19.17 -13.92
N LEU A 37 14.26 -19.80 -13.84
CA LEU A 37 14.43 -21.10 -13.18
C LEU A 37 14.26 -20.98 -11.66
N LYS A 38 14.86 -19.96 -11.03
CA LYS A 38 14.72 -19.70 -9.59
C LYS A 38 13.27 -19.43 -9.20
N GLU A 39 12.54 -18.68 -10.02
CA GLU A 39 11.12 -18.38 -9.82
C GLU A 39 10.27 -19.65 -9.82
N LYS A 40 10.48 -20.55 -10.82
CA LYS A 40 9.80 -21.86 -10.86
C LYS A 40 10.12 -22.75 -9.64
N GLN A 41 11.30 -22.57 -9.05
CA GLN A 41 11.76 -23.33 -7.88
C GLN A 41 11.43 -22.66 -6.54
N GLY A 42 10.90 -21.43 -6.53
CA GLY A 42 10.63 -20.67 -5.31
C GLY A 42 11.88 -20.27 -4.52
N VAL A 43 13.02 -20.08 -5.19
CA VAL A 43 14.31 -19.73 -4.55
C VAL A 43 14.59 -18.23 -4.65
N ASN A 44 15.20 -17.65 -3.61
CA ASN A 44 15.60 -16.24 -3.59
C ASN A 44 16.50 -15.87 -4.78
N ARG A 45 16.16 -14.73 -5.41
CA ARG A 45 16.93 -14.19 -6.55
C ARG A 45 18.29 -13.67 -6.10
N TYR A 46 18.33 -12.91 -4.99
CA TYR A 46 19.56 -12.46 -4.35
C TYR A 46 20.21 -13.58 -3.53
N ASP A 47 21.50 -13.80 -3.76
CA ASP A 47 22.31 -14.78 -3.05
C ASP A 47 23.69 -14.16 -2.73
N PRO A 48 23.91 -13.70 -1.48
CA PRO A 48 25.16 -13.04 -1.09
C PRO A 48 26.35 -14.00 -1.07
N ILE A 49 26.12 -15.31 -0.87
CA ILE A 49 27.18 -16.32 -0.88
C ILE A 49 27.66 -16.48 -2.32
N ARG A 50 26.71 -16.64 -3.26
CA ARG A 50 27.04 -16.74 -4.68
C ARG A 50 27.75 -15.48 -5.20
N GLU A 51 27.32 -14.30 -4.77
CA GLU A 51 27.98 -13.04 -5.10
C GLU A 51 29.43 -13.03 -4.61
N ARG A 52 29.66 -13.42 -3.34
CA ARG A 52 30.99 -13.50 -2.75
C ARG A 52 31.89 -14.48 -3.49
N GLU A 53 31.37 -15.64 -3.88
CA GLU A 53 32.10 -16.63 -4.69
C GLU A 53 32.56 -16.04 -6.03
N MET A 54 31.65 -15.36 -6.74
CA MET A 54 31.99 -14.71 -8.02
C MET A 54 33.08 -13.66 -7.82
N LEU A 55 32.96 -12.81 -6.80
CA LEU A 55 33.98 -11.80 -6.48
C LEU A 55 35.33 -12.43 -6.14
N ASN A 56 35.34 -13.53 -5.39
CA ASN A 56 36.58 -14.23 -5.04
C ASN A 56 37.28 -14.81 -6.27
N VAL A 57 36.51 -15.35 -7.23
CA VAL A 57 37.06 -15.83 -8.51
C VAL A 57 37.65 -14.66 -9.31
N LEU A 58 36.91 -13.55 -9.43
CA LEU A 58 37.37 -12.37 -10.17
C LEU A 58 38.67 -11.78 -9.59
N LYS A 59 38.80 -11.69 -8.26
CA LYS A 59 40.03 -11.22 -7.60
C LYS A 59 41.20 -12.15 -7.85
N LYS A 60 41.01 -13.46 -7.73
CA LYS A 60 42.07 -14.45 -7.99
C LYS A 60 42.58 -14.40 -9.43
N SER A 61 41.71 -14.05 -10.38
CA SER A 61 42.03 -13.93 -11.80
C SER A 61 42.46 -12.52 -12.24
N ASN A 62 42.53 -11.55 -11.32
CA ASN A 62 42.91 -10.19 -11.64
C ASN A 62 44.45 -10.07 -11.77
N HIS A 63 44.93 -9.99 -13.00
CA HIS A 63 46.33 -9.70 -13.33
C HIS A 63 46.49 -8.33 -14.02
N GLY A 64 45.41 -7.53 -14.03
CA GLY A 64 45.35 -6.24 -14.69
C GLY A 64 45.76 -5.08 -13.78
N PRO A 65 45.79 -3.85 -14.31
CA PRO A 65 46.17 -2.65 -13.55
C PRO A 65 45.08 -2.17 -12.57
N LEU A 66 43.88 -2.78 -12.58
CA LEU A 66 42.76 -2.37 -11.74
C LEU A 66 42.92 -2.94 -10.31
N PRO A 67 42.94 -2.12 -9.24
CA PRO A 67 42.98 -2.62 -7.88
C PRO A 67 41.73 -3.43 -7.51
N ASP A 68 41.92 -4.50 -6.73
CA ASP A 68 40.84 -5.43 -6.33
C ASP A 68 39.63 -4.75 -5.67
N GLY A 69 39.86 -3.65 -4.92
CA GLY A 69 38.78 -2.89 -4.29
C GLY A 69 37.86 -2.21 -5.31
N ILE A 70 38.43 -1.65 -6.39
CA ILE A 70 37.67 -1.00 -7.46
C ILE A 70 36.99 -2.06 -8.33
N LEU A 71 37.69 -3.16 -8.62
CA LEU A 71 37.13 -4.31 -9.32
C LEU A 71 35.88 -4.84 -8.59
N GLU A 72 35.92 -4.99 -7.27
CA GLU A 72 34.75 -5.40 -6.50
C GLU A 72 33.57 -4.42 -6.65
N GLN A 73 33.81 -3.11 -6.61
CA GLN A 73 32.74 -2.11 -6.77
C GLN A 73 32.09 -2.14 -8.15
N VAL A 74 32.90 -2.26 -9.22
CA VAL A 74 32.41 -2.35 -10.60
C VAL A 74 31.53 -3.58 -10.78
N PHE A 75 32.00 -4.75 -10.35
CA PHE A 75 31.25 -5.98 -10.51
C PHE A 75 30.01 -6.03 -9.62
N LYS A 76 30.04 -5.48 -8.40
CA LYS A 76 28.82 -5.32 -7.58
C LYS A 76 27.76 -4.49 -8.29
N SER A 77 28.15 -3.40 -8.94
CA SER A 77 27.22 -2.57 -9.70
C SER A 77 26.59 -3.38 -10.85
N ILE A 78 27.39 -4.16 -11.59
CA ILE A 78 26.89 -5.07 -12.63
C ILE A 78 25.93 -6.13 -12.06
N PHE A 79 26.20 -6.63 -10.85
CA PHE A 79 25.35 -7.63 -10.20
C PHE A 79 24.02 -7.03 -9.76
N MET A 80 24.05 -5.83 -9.17
CA MET A 80 22.84 -5.11 -8.75
C MET A 80 21.95 -4.76 -9.94
N SER A 81 22.51 -4.23 -11.04
CA SER A 81 21.71 -3.92 -12.24
C SER A 81 21.03 -5.16 -12.83
N ALA A 82 21.67 -6.32 -12.79
CA ALA A 82 21.04 -7.56 -13.25
C ALA A 82 19.90 -8.04 -12.32
N LEU A 83 20.02 -7.78 -11.01
CA LEU A 83 18.96 -8.06 -10.03
C LEU A 83 17.77 -7.10 -10.22
N GLU A 84 18.02 -5.82 -10.50
CA GLU A 84 17.01 -4.80 -10.80
C GLU A 84 16.19 -5.19 -12.04
N VAL A 85 16.85 -5.57 -13.15
CA VAL A 85 16.16 -6.05 -14.37
C VAL A 85 15.24 -7.23 -14.07
N GLN A 86 15.72 -8.19 -13.27
CA GLN A 86 14.91 -9.32 -12.84
C GLN A 86 13.68 -8.91 -12.03
N GLN A 87 13.82 -7.95 -11.11
CA GLN A 87 12.73 -7.46 -10.28
C GLN A 87 11.69 -6.71 -11.12
N ASP A 88 12.14 -5.89 -12.07
CA ASP A 88 11.27 -5.13 -12.97
C ASP A 88 10.43 -6.04 -13.87
N GLU A 89 11.02 -7.09 -14.45
CA GLU A 89 10.27 -8.06 -15.25
C GLU A 89 9.14 -8.74 -14.45
N GLN A 90 9.43 -9.12 -13.20
CA GLN A 90 8.44 -9.74 -12.33
C GLN A 90 7.31 -8.77 -12.00
N LYS A 91 7.67 -7.54 -11.60
CA LYS A 91 6.70 -6.49 -11.27
C LYS A 91 5.79 -6.19 -12.47
N ASN A 92 6.36 -6.15 -13.68
CA ASN A 92 5.63 -5.97 -14.93
C ASN A 92 4.74 -7.17 -15.31
N ALA A 93 4.97 -8.34 -14.72
CA ALA A 93 4.14 -9.52 -14.92
C ALA A 93 2.89 -9.53 -14.03
N LEU A 94 2.87 -8.78 -12.93
CA LEU A 94 1.78 -8.76 -11.95
C LEU A 94 0.51 -8.15 -12.53
N LEU A 95 -0.64 -8.78 -12.27
CA LEU A 95 -1.97 -8.33 -12.70
C LEU A 95 -2.32 -6.96 -12.13
N VAL A 96 -1.84 -6.63 -10.93
CA VAL A 96 -2.04 -5.29 -10.33
C VAL A 96 -1.19 -4.19 -10.98
N SER A 97 -0.20 -4.53 -11.81
CA SER A 97 0.74 -3.54 -12.36
C SER A 97 0.13 -2.72 -13.50
N ARG A 98 0.57 -1.46 -13.63
CA ARG A 98 0.20 -0.62 -14.79
C ARG A 98 0.68 -1.18 -16.12
N THR A 99 1.77 -1.94 -16.11
CA THR A 99 2.27 -2.60 -17.32
C THR A 99 1.28 -3.64 -17.85
N LYS A 100 0.50 -4.30 -16.96
CA LYS A 100 -0.57 -5.23 -17.35
C LYS A 100 -1.89 -4.55 -17.69
N LYS A 101 -2.24 -3.50 -16.95
CA LYS A 101 -3.42 -2.68 -17.22
C LYS A 101 -3.05 -1.21 -17.06
N PRO A 102 -2.84 -0.47 -18.15
CA PRO A 102 -2.44 0.94 -18.09
C PRO A 102 -3.51 1.85 -17.46
N GLU A 103 -4.79 1.54 -17.69
CA GLU A 103 -5.93 2.32 -17.23
C GLU A 103 -6.19 2.14 -15.73
N ASP A 104 -6.64 3.21 -15.07
CA ASP A 104 -7.05 3.15 -13.66
C ASP A 104 -8.20 2.16 -13.43
N THR A 105 -8.13 1.43 -12.33
CA THR A 105 -9.24 0.65 -11.81
C THR A 105 -10.17 1.59 -11.04
N ILE A 106 -11.43 1.63 -11.47
CA ILE A 106 -12.50 2.31 -10.76
C ILE A 106 -13.25 1.28 -9.94
N VAL A 107 -13.30 1.47 -8.63
CA VAL A 107 -14.07 0.61 -7.72
C VAL A 107 -15.42 1.27 -7.45
N ASP A 108 -16.51 0.59 -7.77
CA ASP A 108 -17.87 1.10 -7.57
C ASP A 108 -18.46 0.52 -6.27
N VAL A 109 -18.68 1.39 -5.29
CA VAL A 109 -19.32 1.03 -4.02
C VAL A 109 -20.72 1.64 -3.99
N ASN A 110 -21.72 0.86 -4.42
CA ASN A 110 -23.14 1.25 -4.45
C ASN A 110 -23.40 2.58 -5.17
N GLY A 111 -22.73 2.81 -6.31
CA GLY A 111 -22.81 4.01 -7.14
C GLY A 111 -21.73 5.06 -6.83
N HIS A 112 -20.97 4.90 -5.75
CA HIS A 112 -19.83 5.77 -5.44
C HIS A 112 -18.56 5.25 -6.12
N LYS A 113 -18.06 5.99 -7.11
CA LYS A 113 -16.90 5.62 -7.92
C LYS A 113 -15.61 6.10 -7.26
N ILE A 114 -14.75 5.16 -6.91
CA ILE A 114 -13.47 5.42 -6.26
C ILE A 114 -12.34 5.27 -7.28
N GLY A 115 -11.45 6.25 -7.34
CA GLY A 115 -10.35 6.31 -8.31
C GLY A 115 -10.69 7.01 -9.63
N ASP A 116 -11.85 7.68 -9.71
CA ASP A 116 -12.33 8.38 -10.92
C ASP A 116 -11.76 9.79 -11.10
N GLY A 117 -10.76 10.16 -10.29
CA GLY A 117 -10.18 11.49 -10.23
C GLY A 117 -10.76 12.37 -9.12
N HIS A 118 -11.86 11.97 -8.46
CA HIS A 118 -12.41 12.68 -7.32
C HIS A 118 -12.04 12.02 -5.97
N PRO A 119 -11.48 12.78 -5.01
CA PRO A 119 -11.16 12.22 -3.70
C PRO A 119 -12.40 11.71 -2.95
N SER A 120 -12.27 10.50 -2.41
CA SER A 120 -13.27 9.86 -1.56
C SER A 120 -12.93 10.00 -0.08
N PHE A 121 -13.94 10.06 0.79
CA PHE A 121 -13.72 10.14 2.24
C PHE A 121 -14.45 9.02 2.96
N VAL A 122 -13.75 8.37 3.88
CA VAL A 122 -14.31 7.30 4.72
C VAL A 122 -14.11 7.68 6.19
N PHE A 123 -15.20 8.02 6.86
CA PHE A 123 -15.21 8.34 8.28
C PHE A 123 -16.02 7.33 9.07
N GLY A 124 -15.86 7.34 10.39
CA GLY A 124 -16.63 6.49 11.28
C GLY A 124 -15.80 6.04 12.47
N PRO A 125 -16.39 5.34 13.43
CA PRO A 125 -15.68 5.04 14.67
C PRO A 125 -14.59 3.97 14.51
N CYS A 126 -13.67 3.97 15.47
CA CYS A 126 -12.64 2.95 15.57
C CYS A 126 -13.26 1.58 15.77
N ALA A 127 -14.17 1.47 16.72
CA ALA A 127 -14.91 0.25 17.04
C ALA A 127 -16.41 0.52 17.02
N VAL A 128 -17.19 -0.51 16.69
CA VAL A 128 -18.64 -0.48 16.88
C VAL A 128 -18.92 -0.81 18.35
N GLU A 129 -19.57 0.11 19.05
CA GLU A 129 -19.79 0.00 20.50
C GLU A 129 -21.27 -0.14 20.84
N SER A 130 -22.15 0.60 20.15
CA SER A 130 -23.60 0.46 20.23
C SER A 130 -24.27 0.98 18.97
N TYR A 131 -25.58 0.71 18.84
CA TYR A 131 -26.39 1.21 17.74
C TYR A 131 -26.42 2.75 17.71
N GLU A 132 -26.71 3.37 18.86
CA GLU A 132 -26.84 4.81 19.00
C GLU A 132 -25.52 5.53 18.70
N GLN A 133 -24.40 4.91 19.11
CA GLN A 133 -23.05 5.42 18.88
C GLN A 133 -22.72 5.50 17.39
N VAL A 134 -22.95 4.42 16.63
CA VAL A 134 -22.71 4.41 15.18
C VAL A 134 -23.71 5.32 14.45
N LEU A 135 -24.99 5.29 14.83
CA LEU A 135 -26.02 6.11 14.20
C LEU A 135 -25.74 7.62 14.32
N ALA A 136 -25.23 8.07 15.46
CA ALA A 136 -24.86 9.47 15.67
C ALA A 136 -23.79 9.93 14.65
N VAL A 137 -22.76 9.11 14.45
CA VAL A 137 -21.69 9.39 13.47
C VAL A 137 -22.22 9.31 12.05
N ALA A 138 -23.01 8.29 11.73
CA ALA A 138 -23.61 8.10 10.40
C ALA A 138 -24.49 9.29 9.98
N LYS A 139 -25.30 9.83 10.90
CA LYS A 139 -26.09 11.04 10.64
C LYS A 139 -25.20 12.24 10.31
N SER A 140 -24.10 12.43 11.02
CA SER A 140 -23.14 13.52 10.76
C SER A 140 -22.42 13.35 9.42
N ILE A 141 -22.07 12.11 9.04
CA ILE A 141 -21.48 11.78 7.74
C ILE A 141 -22.48 12.08 6.61
N LYS A 142 -23.72 11.58 6.73
CA LYS A 142 -24.77 11.79 5.73
C LYS A 142 -25.11 13.26 5.53
N ALA A 143 -25.15 14.05 6.61
CA ALA A 143 -25.40 15.49 6.54
C ALA A 143 -24.36 16.25 5.70
N LYS A 144 -23.17 15.68 5.51
CA LYS A 144 -22.08 16.23 4.69
C LYS A 144 -22.09 15.74 3.24
N GLY A 145 -23.09 14.95 2.85
CA GLY A 145 -23.21 14.37 1.51
C GLY A 145 -22.24 13.21 1.23
N LEU A 146 -21.61 12.67 2.27
CA LEU A 146 -20.72 11.51 2.16
C LEU A 146 -21.51 10.21 2.10
N THR A 147 -20.92 9.20 1.46
CA THR A 147 -21.61 7.96 1.04
C THR A 147 -21.11 6.71 1.74
N MET A 148 -20.02 6.79 2.51
CA MET A 148 -19.39 5.65 3.17
C MET A 148 -19.19 5.88 4.67
N ILE A 149 -19.33 4.81 5.44
CA ILE A 149 -19.00 4.75 6.86
C ILE A 149 -18.09 3.56 7.16
N ARG A 150 -17.06 3.80 7.97
CA ARG A 150 -16.25 2.72 8.56
C ARG A 150 -16.65 2.39 9.99
N GLY A 151 -16.44 1.14 10.40
CA GLY A 151 -16.61 0.74 11.80
C GLY A 151 -16.02 -0.62 12.08
N GLY A 152 -15.23 -0.77 13.14
CA GLY A 152 -14.59 -2.05 13.45
C GLY A 152 -15.53 -2.96 14.24
N ALA A 153 -16.18 -3.91 13.56
CA ALA A 153 -16.94 -4.99 14.21
C ALA A 153 -16.02 -6.01 14.91
N TYR A 154 -14.88 -6.32 14.26
CA TYR A 154 -13.78 -7.10 14.83
C TYR A 154 -12.57 -6.17 15.03
N LYS A 155 -11.90 -6.26 16.19
CA LYS A 155 -10.76 -5.40 16.52
C LYS A 155 -9.50 -6.24 16.77
N PRO A 156 -8.48 -6.17 15.89
CA PRO A 156 -7.18 -6.79 16.18
C PRO A 156 -6.44 -5.98 17.25
N ARG A 157 -6.39 -6.52 18.47
CA ARG A 157 -5.76 -5.88 19.63
C ARG A 157 -4.37 -6.44 19.89
N THR A 158 -3.49 -5.61 20.45
CA THR A 158 -2.20 -6.06 20.97
C THR A 158 -2.37 -6.87 22.25
N SER A 159 -3.30 -6.45 23.12
CA SER A 159 -3.67 -7.17 24.34
C SER A 159 -4.93 -8.00 24.12
N PRO A 160 -4.97 -9.28 24.57
CA PRO A 160 -6.18 -10.09 24.49
C PRO A 160 -7.28 -9.66 25.48
N TYR A 161 -6.94 -8.84 26.48
CA TYR A 161 -7.89 -8.34 27.49
C TYR A 161 -8.58 -7.04 27.09
N ASP A 162 -8.11 -6.43 26.01
CA ASP A 162 -8.75 -5.27 25.44
C ASP A 162 -10.07 -5.65 24.74
N PHE A 163 -10.93 -4.67 24.47
CA PHE A 163 -12.14 -4.87 23.68
C PHE A 163 -11.83 -5.42 22.28
N GLN A 164 -12.31 -6.63 22.00
CA GLN A 164 -12.07 -7.37 20.75
C GLN A 164 -13.09 -7.04 19.63
N GLY A 165 -14.08 -6.17 19.93
CA GLY A 165 -15.20 -5.89 19.03
C GLY A 165 -16.44 -6.73 19.36
N LEU A 166 -17.59 -6.32 18.84
CA LEU A 166 -18.87 -7.02 19.02
C LEU A 166 -19.06 -8.20 18.06
N GLY A 167 -18.14 -8.40 17.11
CA GLY A 167 -18.23 -9.43 16.08
C GLY A 167 -19.50 -9.28 15.23
N LEU A 168 -20.25 -10.37 15.08
CA LEU A 168 -21.49 -10.40 14.29
C LEU A 168 -22.52 -9.36 14.72
N GLU A 169 -22.69 -9.11 16.02
CA GLU A 169 -23.63 -8.08 16.49
C GLU A 169 -23.18 -6.67 16.04
N GLY A 170 -21.87 -6.44 15.94
CA GLY A 170 -21.31 -5.23 15.35
C GLY A 170 -21.64 -5.10 13.86
N LEU A 171 -21.58 -6.20 13.10
CA LEU A 171 -21.97 -6.21 11.69
C LEU A 171 -23.47 -5.93 11.51
N LYS A 172 -24.33 -6.52 12.35
CA LYS A 172 -25.78 -6.25 12.35
C LYS A 172 -26.10 -4.80 12.67
N ILE A 173 -25.39 -4.20 13.64
CA ILE A 173 -25.50 -2.76 13.96
C ILE A 173 -25.13 -1.92 12.74
N LEU A 174 -23.98 -2.21 12.12
CA LEU A 174 -23.53 -1.48 10.92
C LEU A 174 -24.59 -1.57 9.80
N LYS A 175 -25.08 -2.78 9.52
CA LYS A 175 -26.10 -3.02 8.49
C LYS A 175 -27.38 -2.24 8.76
N ARG A 176 -27.88 -2.26 9.99
CA ARG A 176 -29.06 -1.47 10.38
C ARG A 176 -28.84 0.02 10.17
N VAL A 177 -27.70 0.56 10.58
CA VAL A 177 -27.38 1.98 10.40
C VAL A 177 -27.26 2.32 8.90
N ALA A 178 -26.63 1.45 8.11
CA ALA A 178 -26.54 1.61 6.66
C ALA A 178 -27.91 1.62 6.00
N ASP A 179 -28.82 0.72 6.37
CA ASP A 179 -30.19 0.69 5.82
C ASP A 179 -30.98 1.96 6.16
N GLU A 180 -30.80 2.51 7.37
CA GLU A 180 -31.47 3.76 7.78
C GLU A 180 -30.84 5.02 7.15
N THR A 181 -29.56 4.99 6.81
CA THR A 181 -28.82 6.17 6.34
C THR A 181 -28.48 6.14 4.85
N GLY A 182 -28.49 4.98 4.20
CA GLY A 182 -28.01 4.77 2.83
C GLY A 182 -26.49 4.83 2.69
N LEU A 183 -25.72 4.75 3.79
CA LEU A 183 -24.26 4.74 3.76
C LEU A 183 -23.73 3.33 3.50
N SER A 184 -22.69 3.21 2.68
CA SER A 184 -21.99 1.94 2.44
C SER A 184 -20.98 1.63 3.55
N ILE A 185 -20.90 0.38 3.95
CA ILE A 185 -20.13 -0.10 5.11
C ILE A 185 -18.73 -0.55 4.71
N VAL A 186 -17.73 0.00 5.39
CA VAL A 186 -16.34 -0.46 5.36
C VAL A 186 -15.97 -1.05 6.74
N THR A 187 -15.72 -2.35 6.84
CA THR A 187 -15.39 -2.99 8.13
C THR A 187 -14.29 -4.04 7.98
N GLU A 188 -13.53 -4.24 9.04
CA GLU A 188 -12.41 -5.18 9.07
C GLU A 188 -12.87 -6.62 9.27
N ILE A 189 -12.38 -7.52 8.42
CA ILE A 189 -12.48 -8.97 8.57
C ILE A 189 -11.11 -9.52 8.92
N ILE A 190 -11.04 -10.34 9.97
CA ILE A 190 -9.78 -10.77 10.57
C ILE A 190 -9.40 -12.23 10.31
N THR A 191 -10.34 -13.05 9.83
CA THR A 191 -10.15 -14.49 9.55
C THR A 191 -11.05 -14.93 8.40
N PRO A 192 -10.61 -15.90 7.55
CA PRO A 192 -11.43 -16.53 6.52
C PRO A 192 -12.83 -16.94 6.97
N SER A 193 -12.95 -17.51 8.17
CA SER A 193 -14.22 -18.03 8.69
C SER A 193 -15.30 -16.97 8.93
N HIS A 194 -14.92 -15.71 9.14
CA HIS A 194 -15.88 -14.61 9.28
C HIS A 194 -16.31 -14.02 7.93
N LEU A 195 -15.60 -14.35 6.85
CA LEU A 195 -15.80 -13.70 5.56
C LEU A 195 -17.18 -14.03 5.00
N GLU A 196 -17.55 -15.31 4.94
CA GLU A 196 -18.82 -15.78 4.39
C GLU A 196 -20.02 -15.12 5.08
N GLU A 197 -20.03 -15.11 6.42
CA GLU A 197 -21.09 -14.45 7.20
C GLU A 197 -21.09 -12.93 6.99
N ALA A 198 -19.91 -12.30 6.84
CA ALA A 198 -19.82 -10.86 6.67
C ALA A 198 -20.36 -10.36 5.32
N LEU A 199 -20.38 -11.18 4.26
CA LEU A 199 -20.78 -10.75 2.90
C LEU A 199 -22.19 -10.15 2.85
N GLU A 200 -23.09 -10.59 3.74
CA GLU A 200 -24.47 -10.08 3.83
C GLU A 200 -24.57 -8.69 4.46
N TYR A 201 -23.56 -8.28 5.23
CA TYR A 201 -23.59 -7.05 6.04
C TYR A 201 -22.66 -5.96 5.52
N VAL A 202 -21.67 -6.29 4.68
CA VAL A 202 -20.58 -5.37 4.32
C VAL A 202 -20.60 -5.01 2.84
N ASP A 203 -20.27 -3.76 2.54
CA ASP A 203 -20.10 -3.29 1.16
C ASP A 203 -18.63 -3.34 0.74
N VAL A 204 -17.72 -3.07 1.68
CA VAL A 204 -16.27 -3.15 1.48
C VAL A 204 -15.62 -3.94 2.61
N ILE A 205 -14.84 -4.95 2.25
CA ILE A 205 -14.04 -5.75 3.18
C ILE A 205 -12.71 -5.02 3.42
N GLN A 206 -12.46 -4.58 4.65
CA GLN A 206 -11.14 -4.08 5.02
C GLN A 206 -10.27 -5.25 5.50
N ILE A 207 -9.06 -5.37 4.95
CA ILE A 207 -8.01 -6.23 5.49
C ILE A 207 -7.01 -5.34 6.21
N GLY A 208 -6.95 -5.46 7.54
CA GLY A 208 -6.09 -4.61 8.36
C GLY A 208 -4.60 -4.89 8.20
N ALA A 209 -3.78 -3.93 8.61
CA ALA A 209 -2.31 -3.96 8.45
C ALA A 209 -1.65 -5.23 9.04
N ARG A 210 -2.19 -5.79 10.14
CA ARG A 210 -1.66 -7.01 10.76
C ARG A 210 -1.94 -8.27 9.92
N ASN A 211 -2.93 -8.22 9.04
CA ASN A 211 -3.35 -9.30 8.17
C ASN A 211 -2.92 -9.10 6.70
N MET A 212 -2.12 -8.08 6.38
CA MET A 212 -1.64 -7.85 5.01
C MET A 212 -0.87 -9.08 4.45
N GLN A 213 -0.27 -9.90 5.31
CA GLN A 213 0.41 -11.15 4.93
C GLN A 213 -0.32 -12.40 5.45
N ASN A 214 -1.59 -12.28 5.83
CA ASN A 214 -2.43 -13.45 6.08
C ASN A 214 -2.93 -13.99 4.74
N PHE A 215 -2.06 -14.74 4.05
CA PHE A 215 -2.28 -15.14 2.65
C PHE A 215 -3.57 -15.94 2.43
N GLU A 216 -4.02 -16.73 3.42
CA GLU A 216 -5.29 -17.43 3.31
C GLU A 216 -6.47 -16.45 3.34
N LEU A 217 -6.45 -15.44 4.21
CA LEU A 217 -7.47 -14.38 4.19
C LEU A 217 -7.46 -13.59 2.87
N LEU A 218 -6.28 -13.29 2.30
CA LEU A 218 -6.18 -12.61 1.01
C LEU A 218 -6.78 -13.44 -0.13
N LYS A 219 -6.51 -14.75 -0.16
CA LYS A 219 -7.07 -15.65 -1.18
C LYS A 219 -8.59 -15.71 -1.10
N GLU A 220 -9.14 -15.84 0.11
CA GLU A 220 -10.58 -15.91 0.33
C GLU A 220 -11.27 -14.59 -0.04
N ALA A 221 -10.69 -13.45 0.34
CA ALA A 221 -11.16 -12.12 -0.11
C ALA A 221 -11.08 -11.96 -1.63
N GLY A 222 -10.14 -12.66 -2.28
CA GLY A 222 -9.99 -12.71 -3.72
C GLY A 222 -11.02 -13.59 -4.45
N MET A 223 -11.71 -14.47 -3.73
CA MET A 223 -12.72 -15.40 -4.29
C MET A 223 -14.15 -14.88 -4.20
N VAL A 224 -14.35 -13.73 -3.53
CA VAL A 224 -15.67 -13.11 -3.35
C VAL A 224 -15.83 -11.87 -4.23
N ASN A 225 -17.07 -11.57 -4.63
CA ASN A 225 -17.40 -10.39 -5.43
C ASN A 225 -17.76 -9.21 -4.52
N LYS A 226 -16.78 -8.72 -3.77
CA LYS A 226 -16.88 -7.56 -2.88
C LYS A 226 -15.61 -6.73 -2.95
N PRO A 227 -15.70 -5.39 -2.99
CA PRO A 227 -14.53 -4.53 -2.88
C PRO A 227 -13.69 -4.80 -1.64
N VAL A 228 -12.36 -4.73 -1.80
CA VAL A 228 -11.39 -4.95 -0.72
C VAL A 228 -10.55 -3.70 -0.50
N LEU A 229 -10.54 -3.18 0.74
CA LEU A 229 -9.61 -2.14 1.19
C LEU A 229 -8.44 -2.79 1.93
N LEU A 230 -7.32 -2.98 1.24
CA LEU A 230 -6.12 -3.62 1.79
C LEU A 230 -5.21 -2.58 2.45
N LYS A 231 -5.02 -2.67 3.77
CA LYS A 231 -4.09 -1.81 4.49
C LYS A 231 -2.66 -2.33 4.42
N ARG A 232 -1.71 -1.41 4.18
CA ARG A 232 -0.28 -1.72 4.23
C ARG A 232 0.13 -2.24 5.61
N GLY A 233 0.96 -3.27 5.64
CA GLY A 233 1.53 -3.85 6.85
C GLY A 233 2.47 -2.89 7.58
N MET A 234 2.61 -3.05 8.89
CA MET A 234 3.35 -2.12 9.75
C MET A 234 4.79 -1.87 9.33
N SER A 235 5.43 -2.85 8.68
CA SER A 235 6.81 -2.76 8.19
C SER A 235 6.93 -3.26 6.75
N ALA A 236 5.82 -3.30 6.02
CA ALA A 236 5.80 -3.83 4.67
C ALA A 236 6.51 -2.89 3.70
N THR A 237 7.37 -3.43 2.86
CA THR A 237 7.87 -2.75 1.67
C THR A 237 6.74 -2.52 0.66
N ILE A 238 6.94 -1.61 -0.31
CA ILE A 238 5.99 -1.42 -1.42
C ILE A 238 5.81 -2.73 -2.20
N SER A 239 6.91 -3.45 -2.48
CA SER A 239 6.86 -4.72 -3.19
C SER A 239 6.00 -5.76 -2.47
N GLU A 240 6.16 -5.93 -1.15
CA GLU A 240 5.32 -6.85 -0.36
C GLU A 240 3.85 -6.43 -0.37
N PHE A 241 3.56 -5.13 -0.34
CA PHE A 241 2.21 -4.61 -0.37
C PHE A 241 1.52 -4.85 -1.72
N VAL A 242 2.24 -4.60 -2.82
CA VAL A 242 1.77 -4.88 -4.19
C VAL A 242 1.55 -6.38 -4.40
N ASN A 243 2.47 -7.22 -3.91
CA ASN A 243 2.29 -8.68 -3.97
C ASN A 243 1.11 -9.18 -3.12
N ALA A 244 0.84 -8.55 -1.96
CA ALA A 244 -0.36 -8.87 -1.19
C ALA A 244 -1.66 -8.56 -1.96
N ALA A 245 -1.69 -7.46 -2.72
CA ALA A 245 -2.79 -7.20 -3.64
C ALA A 245 -2.85 -8.22 -4.79
N GLU A 246 -1.70 -8.70 -5.28
CA GLU A 246 -1.64 -9.77 -6.28
C GLU A 246 -2.30 -11.08 -5.81
N TYR A 247 -2.15 -11.45 -4.53
CA TYR A 247 -2.84 -12.61 -3.96
C TYR A 247 -4.37 -12.53 -4.06
N ILE A 248 -4.94 -11.32 -3.99
CA ILE A 248 -6.38 -11.08 -4.09
C ILE A 248 -6.79 -11.16 -5.57
N ILE A 249 -6.15 -10.38 -6.45
CA ILE A 249 -6.55 -10.31 -7.87
C ILE A 249 -6.32 -11.62 -8.63
N SER A 250 -5.30 -12.39 -8.25
CA SER A 250 -5.01 -13.71 -8.85
C SER A 250 -6.10 -14.76 -8.56
N LYS A 251 -7.02 -14.49 -7.62
CA LYS A 251 -8.21 -15.31 -7.35
C LYS A 251 -9.47 -14.83 -8.06
N GLY A 252 -9.43 -13.67 -8.71
CA GLY A 252 -10.50 -13.16 -9.57
C GLY A 252 -11.09 -11.83 -9.13
N ASN A 253 -10.90 -11.41 -7.88
CA ASN A 253 -11.43 -10.13 -7.40
C ASN A 253 -10.54 -8.95 -7.84
N THR A 254 -11.05 -8.13 -8.75
CA THR A 254 -10.35 -6.95 -9.28
C THR A 254 -10.67 -5.65 -8.55
N GLU A 255 -11.62 -5.66 -7.61
CA GLU A 255 -12.11 -4.48 -6.91
C GLU A 255 -11.27 -4.18 -5.66
N ILE A 256 -10.00 -3.83 -5.86
CA ILE A 256 -9.04 -3.62 -4.77
C ILE A 256 -8.71 -2.14 -4.63
N MET A 257 -8.72 -1.66 -3.40
CA MET A 257 -8.21 -0.35 -2.99
C MET A 257 -7.05 -0.56 -2.01
N LEU A 258 -5.97 0.20 -2.19
CA LEU A 258 -4.82 0.18 -1.30
C LEU A 258 -4.96 1.27 -0.26
N CYS A 259 -4.50 1.04 0.97
CA CYS A 259 -4.53 2.05 2.03
C CYS A 259 -3.18 2.15 2.75
N GLU A 260 -2.48 3.26 2.50
CA GLU A 260 -1.31 3.68 3.28
C GLU A 260 -1.77 4.14 4.67
N ARG A 261 -1.08 3.69 5.72
CA ARG A 261 -1.52 3.86 7.11
C ARG A 261 -0.38 4.09 8.10
N GLY A 262 0.76 4.52 7.59
CA GLY A 262 2.02 4.72 8.29
C GLY A 262 2.78 3.41 8.53
N ILE A 263 4.11 3.53 8.45
CA ILE A 263 5.06 2.46 8.74
C ILE A 263 5.74 2.68 10.09
N ARG A 264 6.18 1.60 10.72
CA ARG A 264 6.93 1.63 11.96
C ARG A 264 8.36 2.09 11.69
N THR A 265 8.80 3.08 12.45
CA THR A 265 10.17 3.61 12.43
C THR A 265 10.69 3.73 13.87
N TYR A 266 11.84 4.37 14.05
CA TYR A 266 12.39 4.70 15.37
C TYR A 266 11.73 5.94 16.00
N GLU A 267 10.94 6.71 15.24
CA GLU A 267 10.30 7.93 15.71
C GLU A 267 9.24 7.62 16.78
N THR A 268 9.15 8.48 17.80
CA THR A 268 8.24 8.32 18.95
C THR A 268 7.23 9.46 19.10
N ALA A 269 7.41 10.58 18.39
CA ALA A 269 6.47 11.71 18.38
C ALA A 269 5.14 11.38 17.66
N THR A 270 5.11 10.30 16.88
CA THR A 270 3.95 9.77 16.16
C THR A 270 3.84 8.26 16.37
N ARG A 271 2.62 7.72 16.32
CA ARG A 271 2.38 6.26 16.48
C ARG A 271 3.05 5.43 15.39
N ASN A 272 2.97 5.91 14.14
CA ASN A 272 3.72 5.44 12.98
C ASN A 272 4.20 6.67 12.20
N THR A 273 5.18 6.49 11.32
CA THR A 273 5.57 7.55 10.37
C THR A 273 4.73 7.40 9.10
N LEU A 274 3.94 8.42 8.76
CA LEU A 274 3.20 8.43 7.51
C LEU A 274 4.15 8.46 6.32
N ASP A 275 4.17 7.39 5.53
CA ASP A 275 4.96 7.30 4.30
C ASP A 275 4.17 7.87 3.13
N ILE A 276 4.12 9.21 3.04
CA ILE A 276 3.35 9.90 1.99
C ILE A 276 3.89 9.61 0.58
N SER A 277 5.15 9.20 0.46
CA SER A 277 5.78 8.85 -0.81
C SER A 277 5.18 7.58 -1.43
N ALA A 278 4.59 6.71 -0.60
CA ALA A 278 3.94 5.49 -1.06
C ALA A 278 2.75 5.77 -2.00
N VAL A 279 2.04 6.89 -1.82
CA VAL A 279 0.87 7.23 -2.65
C VAL A 279 1.23 7.36 -4.13
N PRO A 280 2.13 8.30 -4.54
CA PRO A 280 2.49 8.43 -5.95
C PRO A 280 3.24 7.21 -6.47
N ILE A 281 4.04 6.51 -5.64
CA ILE A 281 4.71 5.27 -6.06
C ILE A 281 3.66 4.21 -6.42
N LEU A 282 2.72 3.91 -5.53
CA LEU A 282 1.67 2.92 -5.78
C LEU A 282 0.79 3.30 -6.97
N LYS A 283 0.46 4.59 -7.11
CA LYS A 283 -0.29 5.09 -8.27
C LYS A 283 0.50 5.03 -9.59
N GLN A 284 1.83 5.01 -9.58
CA GLN A 284 2.63 4.81 -10.80
C GLN A 284 2.84 3.32 -11.10
N GLU A 285 3.00 2.51 -10.06
CA GLU A 285 3.32 1.09 -10.19
C GLU A 285 2.09 0.22 -10.44
N THR A 286 0.94 0.62 -9.90
CA THR A 286 -0.32 -0.11 -9.96
C THR A 286 -1.44 0.74 -10.56
N HIS A 287 -2.48 0.08 -11.06
CA HIS A 287 -3.72 0.74 -11.52
C HIS A 287 -4.76 0.89 -10.41
N LEU A 288 -4.45 0.51 -9.16
CA LEU A 288 -5.42 0.48 -8.06
C LEU A 288 -5.56 1.86 -7.39
N PRO A 289 -6.76 2.21 -6.88
CA PRO A 289 -6.94 3.40 -6.06
C PRO A 289 -6.15 3.32 -4.75
N VAL A 290 -5.64 4.47 -4.27
CA VAL A 290 -4.80 4.56 -3.07
C VAL A 290 -5.38 5.56 -2.06
N PHE A 291 -5.73 5.05 -0.89
CA PHE A 291 -6.19 5.80 0.28
C PHE A 291 -5.05 6.11 1.24
N VAL A 292 -5.26 7.12 2.09
CA VAL A 292 -4.43 7.40 3.26
C VAL A 292 -5.28 7.41 4.53
N ASP A 293 -4.88 6.59 5.50
CA ASP A 293 -5.44 6.59 6.86
C ASP A 293 -4.64 7.53 7.76
N VAL A 294 -5.20 8.72 8.02
CA VAL A 294 -4.52 9.78 8.77
C VAL A 294 -4.58 9.56 10.29
N THR A 295 -5.56 8.78 10.77
CA THR A 295 -5.71 8.49 12.21
C THR A 295 -4.71 7.44 12.67
N HIS A 296 -4.61 6.31 11.97
CA HIS A 296 -3.73 5.21 12.40
C HIS A 296 -2.26 5.44 12.06
N SER A 297 -1.96 6.26 11.04
CA SER A 297 -0.60 6.66 10.71
C SER A 297 -0.03 7.55 11.82
N THR A 298 -0.60 8.73 12.00
CA THR A 298 -0.10 9.73 12.95
C THR A 298 -0.33 9.29 14.40
N GLY A 299 -1.48 8.68 14.69
CA GLY A 299 -1.95 8.42 16.06
C GLY A 299 -2.21 9.70 16.87
N ARG A 300 -2.45 10.82 16.19
CA ARG A 300 -2.52 12.16 16.78
C ARG A 300 -3.60 13.02 16.16
N LYS A 301 -4.53 13.50 16.99
CA LYS A 301 -5.67 14.32 16.57
C LYS A 301 -5.26 15.63 15.91
N ASP A 302 -4.20 16.27 16.40
CA ASP A 302 -3.69 17.54 15.89
C ASP A 302 -3.01 17.42 14.52
N LEU A 303 -2.68 16.21 14.08
CA LEU A 303 -2.05 15.94 12.79
C LEU A 303 -3.04 15.48 11.71
N LEU A 304 -4.32 15.25 12.05
CA LEU A 304 -5.31 14.72 11.10
C LEU A 304 -5.51 15.65 9.90
N LEU A 305 -5.79 16.94 10.14
CA LEU A 305 -6.08 17.88 9.05
C LEU A 305 -4.85 18.16 8.16
N PRO A 306 -3.64 18.44 8.71
CA PRO A 306 -2.46 18.64 7.87
C PRO A 306 -2.13 17.43 7.01
N THR A 307 -2.20 16.22 7.57
CA THR A 307 -1.87 14.99 6.81
C THR A 307 -2.95 14.61 5.81
N ALA A 308 -4.22 14.93 6.08
CA ALA A 308 -5.30 14.78 5.10
C ALA A 308 -5.10 15.72 3.89
N LYS A 309 -4.74 16.99 4.14
CA LYS A 309 -4.41 17.95 3.06
C LYS A 309 -3.21 17.46 2.24
N ALA A 310 -2.16 16.94 2.90
CA ALA A 310 -1.00 16.36 2.22
C ALA A 310 -1.36 15.12 1.37
N ALA A 311 -2.22 14.23 1.88
CA ALA A 311 -2.71 13.07 1.15
C ALA A 311 -3.42 13.45 -0.15
N ILE A 312 -4.34 14.43 -0.09
CA ILE A 312 -5.01 14.93 -1.29
C ILE A 312 -4.02 15.61 -2.23
N ALA A 313 -3.13 16.46 -1.71
CA ALA A 313 -2.16 17.19 -2.54
C ALA A 313 -1.19 16.28 -3.31
N VAL A 314 -0.84 15.11 -2.74
CA VAL A 314 0.03 14.13 -3.43
C VAL A 314 -0.75 13.19 -4.37
N GLY A 315 -2.07 13.35 -4.46
CA GLY A 315 -2.93 12.61 -5.39
C GLY A 315 -3.55 11.32 -4.84
N ALA A 316 -3.76 11.21 -3.52
CA ALA A 316 -4.52 10.08 -2.97
C ALA A 316 -5.98 10.10 -3.47
N ASP A 317 -6.51 8.92 -3.79
CA ASP A 317 -7.89 8.73 -4.23
C ASP A 317 -8.89 8.80 -3.07
N GLY A 318 -8.39 8.75 -1.83
CA GLY A 318 -9.21 9.05 -0.68
C GLY A 318 -8.47 9.20 0.65
N VAL A 319 -9.20 9.72 1.63
CA VAL A 319 -8.72 9.85 3.01
C VAL A 319 -9.67 9.11 3.94
N MET A 320 -9.09 8.37 4.88
CA MET A 320 -9.81 7.73 5.97
C MET A 320 -9.38 8.32 7.31
N ALA A 321 -10.36 8.64 8.16
CA ALA A 321 -10.12 9.10 9.53
C ALA A 321 -11.23 8.63 10.46
N GLU A 322 -10.98 8.66 11.77
CA GLU A 322 -11.94 8.17 12.75
C GLU A 322 -12.72 9.28 13.46
N VAL A 323 -14.02 9.02 13.67
CA VAL A 323 -14.98 9.92 14.31
C VAL A 323 -15.78 9.14 15.33
N HIS A 324 -15.89 9.66 16.55
CA HIS A 324 -16.67 9.09 17.67
C HIS A 324 -17.58 10.17 18.26
N PRO A 325 -18.81 9.88 18.70
CA PRO A 325 -19.65 10.91 19.30
C PRO A 325 -19.10 11.43 20.63
N ASP A 326 -18.44 10.57 21.40
CA ASP A 326 -17.75 10.92 22.65
C ASP A 326 -16.41 10.17 22.76
N PRO A 327 -15.31 10.69 22.19
CA PRO A 327 -14.03 9.99 22.17
C PRO A 327 -13.49 9.63 23.56
N ALA A 328 -13.85 10.38 24.61
CA ALA A 328 -13.30 10.17 25.96
C ALA A 328 -13.69 8.82 26.57
N VAL A 329 -14.84 8.28 26.18
CA VAL A 329 -15.36 6.98 26.66
C VAL A 329 -15.18 5.84 25.66
N ALA A 330 -14.54 6.08 24.51
CA ALA A 330 -14.38 5.07 23.47
C ALA A 330 -13.52 3.88 23.92
N LEU A 331 -13.89 2.67 23.49
CA LEU A 331 -13.23 1.39 23.82
C LEU A 331 -11.93 1.15 23.02
N SER A 332 -11.63 2.05 22.09
CA SER A 332 -10.42 2.04 21.27
C SER A 332 -10.11 3.47 20.79
N ASP A 333 -8.83 3.82 20.72
CA ASP A 333 -8.33 5.08 20.13
C ASP A 333 -9.00 6.36 20.66
N SER A 334 -9.32 6.39 21.96
CA SER A 334 -10.02 7.50 22.63
C SER A 334 -9.35 8.87 22.43
N ALA A 335 -8.02 8.92 22.37
CA ALA A 335 -7.27 10.17 22.17
C ALA A 335 -7.16 10.60 20.70
N GLN A 336 -7.44 9.71 19.76
CA GLN A 336 -7.19 9.92 18.33
C GLN A 336 -8.44 10.29 17.54
N GLN A 337 -9.61 9.78 17.93
CA GLN A 337 -10.87 10.01 17.23
C GLN A 337 -11.33 11.47 17.39
N MET A 338 -11.85 12.04 16.30
CA MET A 338 -12.54 13.33 16.36
C MET A 338 -13.90 13.16 17.03
N ASP A 339 -14.31 14.11 17.86
CA ASP A 339 -15.73 14.29 18.18
C ASP A 339 -16.49 14.88 16.97
N ILE A 340 -17.82 15.00 17.08
CA ILE A 340 -18.64 15.52 15.98
C ILE A 340 -18.27 16.97 15.62
N GLU A 341 -17.99 17.83 16.60
CA GLU A 341 -17.65 19.24 16.35
C GLU A 341 -16.28 19.36 15.67
N GLN A 342 -15.31 18.55 16.10
CA GLN A 342 -14.00 18.44 15.47
C GLN A 342 -14.13 17.93 14.03
N PHE A 343 -15.00 16.96 13.79
CA PHE A 343 -15.27 16.44 12.46
C PHE A 343 -15.92 17.49 11.55
N ASP A 344 -16.85 18.30 12.06
CA ASP A 344 -17.46 19.40 11.31
C ASP A 344 -16.40 20.40 10.86
N LYS A 345 -15.54 20.86 11.78
CA LYS A 345 -14.43 21.79 11.48
C LYS A 345 -13.43 21.18 10.52
N PHE A 346 -13.06 19.92 10.71
CA PHE A 346 -12.15 19.19 9.83
C PHE A 346 -12.69 19.14 8.41
N TYR A 347 -13.96 18.77 8.24
CA TYR A 347 -14.56 18.59 6.92
C TYR A 347 -14.80 19.92 6.20
N GLU A 348 -15.18 20.97 6.93
CA GLU A 348 -15.28 22.32 6.37
C GLU A 348 -13.92 22.77 5.80
N GLU A 349 -12.84 22.58 6.56
CA GLU A 349 -11.48 22.92 6.14
C GLU A 349 -10.99 22.08 4.96
N MET A 350 -11.33 20.79 4.92
CA MET A 350 -11.03 19.93 3.77
C MET A 350 -11.81 20.36 2.52
N THR A 351 -13.07 20.73 2.66
CA THR A 351 -13.90 21.24 1.55
C THR A 351 -13.31 22.54 0.98
N ARG A 352 -12.90 23.47 1.85
CA ARG A 352 -12.19 24.70 1.45
C ARG A 352 -10.88 24.39 0.72
N PHE A 353 -10.12 23.41 1.20
CA PHE A 353 -8.87 22.98 0.56
C PHE A 353 -9.12 22.38 -0.84
N LEU A 354 -10.11 21.50 -1.00
CA LEU A 354 -10.48 20.92 -2.29
C LEU A 354 -10.93 21.98 -3.29
N ASN A 355 -11.80 22.92 -2.88
CA ASN A 355 -12.29 23.98 -3.76
C ASN A 355 -11.19 24.93 -4.24
N THR A 356 -10.11 25.09 -3.48
CA THR A 356 -8.97 25.94 -3.84
C THR A 356 -7.93 25.24 -4.69
N HIS A 357 -7.88 23.90 -4.67
CA HIS A 357 -6.83 23.10 -5.30
C HIS A 357 -7.36 22.08 -6.34
N GLN A 358 -8.63 22.15 -6.73
CA GLN A 358 -9.25 21.32 -7.77
C GLN A 358 -8.76 21.60 -9.21
N THR A 359 -7.55 22.14 -9.36
CA THR A 359 -6.93 22.45 -10.65
C THR A 359 -5.48 21.98 -10.68
N ILE A 360 -5.25 20.67 -10.77
CA ILE A 360 -4.05 20.07 -11.35
C ILE A 360 -4.45 18.80 -12.09
#